data_AF-A0A5N6D3Y2-F1
#
_entry.id   AF-A0A5N6D3Y2-F1
#
_cell.length_a   1.000
_cell.length_b   1.000
_cell.length_c   1.000
_cell.angle_alpha   90.00
_cell.angle_beta   90.00
_cell.angle_gamma   90.00
#
_symmetry.space_group_name_H-M   'P 1'
#
loop_
_entity.id
_entity.type
_entity.pdbx_description
1 polymer ?
#
loop_
_entity_poly.entity_id
_entity_poly.type
_entity_poly.pdbx_seq_one_letter_code
_entity_poly.pdbx_strand_id
1 'polypeptide(L)'
;MSSVAHADQRAVIQAYRHLYRQGLRVINYSTPSRHVLLRTLRSSFRSSSHHDFDPHRIANTLRFLQRAADAAGVEHKIVKNLMMVRYWEQPQVRKDLRLLKGLGIDQRESNLRRDANEQFNLTLMLLNESLGTCLK
;
A
#
# COMPACT_ATOMS: atom_id res chain seq x y z
N MET A 1 31.76 -9.58 -16.93
CA MET A 1 30.58 -10.47 -16.84
C MET A 1 29.91 -10.17 -15.51
N SER A 2 28.91 -9.29 -15.51
CA SER A 2 28.27 -8.80 -14.30
C SER A 2 27.29 -9.86 -13.78
N SER A 3 27.63 -10.49 -12.65
CA SER A 3 26.72 -11.37 -11.92
C SER A 3 25.55 -10.54 -11.41
N VAL A 4 24.40 -10.67 -12.06
CA VAL A 4 23.14 -10.08 -11.61
C VAL A 4 22.75 -10.80 -10.31
N ALA A 5 22.89 -10.11 -9.18
CA ALA A 5 22.46 -10.62 -7.88
C ALA A 5 20.93 -10.76 -7.88
N HIS A 6 20.44 -11.97 -8.17
CA HIS A 6 19.04 -12.30 -7.97
C HIS A 6 18.74 -12.25 -6.46
N ALA A 7 17.72 -11.48 -6.08
CA ALA A 7 17.23 -11.49 -4.71
C ALA A 7 16.86 -12.93 -4.28
N ASP A 8 17.38 -13.39 -3.14
CA ASP A 8 17.07 -14.71 -2.61
C ASP A 8 15.55 -14.86 -2.46
N GLN A 9 14.98 -15.83 -3.19
CA GLN A 9 13.55 -16.11 -3.20
C GLN A 9 13.02 -16.35 -1.77
N ARG A 10 13.83 -16.94 -0.88
CA ARG A 10 13.46 -17.14 0.52
C ARG A 10 13.32 -15.81 1.25
N ALA A 11 14.24 -14.87 1.03
CA ALA A 11 14.18 -13.53 1.62
C ALA A 11 12.94 -12.76 1.15
N VAL A 12 12.57 -12.86 -0.13
CA VAL A 12 11.35 -12.22 -0.66
C VAL A 12 10.09 -12.77 0.01
N ILE A 13 9.99 -14.10 0.16
CA ILE A 13 8.85 -14.76 0.82
C ILE A 13 8.78 -14.36 2.30
N GLN A 14 9.91 -14.29 2.99
CA GLN A 14 9.97 -13.86 4.39
C GLN A 14 9.53 -12.40 4.52
N ALA A 15 10.05 -11.50 3.69
CA ALA A 15 9.65 -10.10 3.65
C ALA A 15 8.13 -9.93 3.47
N TYR A 16 7.55 -10.64 2.50
CA TYR A 16 6.10 -10.68 2.28
C TYR A 16 5.34 -11.09 3.55
N ARG A 17 5.77 -12.19 4.20
CA ARG A 17 5.12 -12.70 5.41
C ARG A 17 5.23 -11.73 6.58
N HIS A 18 6.39 -11.11 6.78
CA HIS A 18 6.61 -10.15 7.86
C HIS A 18 5.76 -8.89 7.66
N LEU A 19 5.77 -8.33 6.45
CA LEU A 19 4.95 -7.16 6.11
C LEU A 19 3.46 -7.45 6.28
N TYR A 20 3.01 -8.63 5.84
CA TYR A 20 1.60 -9.00 5.99
C TYR A 20 1.19 -9.13 7.46
N ARG A 21 1.98 -9.85 8.27
CA ARG A 21 1.67 -10.04 9.70
C ARG A 21 1.69 -8.72 10.47
N GLN A 22 2.68 -7.86 10.23
CA GLN A 22 2.76 -6.57 10.90
C GLN A 22 1.66 -5.62 10.41
N GLY A 23 1.40 -5.57 9.10
CA GLY A 23 0.30 -4.78 8.55
C GLY A 23 -1.05 -5.16 9.14
N LEU A 24 -1.32 -6.46 9.36
CA LEU A 24 -2.55 -6.92 10.01
C LEU A 24 -2.70 -6.40 11.44
N ARG A 25 -1.59 -6.33 12.21
CA ARG A 25 -1.59 -5.76 13.56
C ARG A 25 -1.91 -4.27 13.54
N VAL A 26 -1.28 -3.50 12.64
CA VAL A 26 -1.54 -2.05 12.51
C VAL A 26 -3.02 -1.74 12.28
N ILE A 27 -3.69 -2.55 11.46
CA ILE A 27 -5.10 -2.35 11.13
C ILE A 27 -6.07 -3.08 12.07
N ASN A 28 -5.57 -3.66 13.17
CA ASN A 28 -6.35 -4.45 14.14
C ASN A 28 -7.22 -5.53 13.47
N TYR A 29 -6.71 -6.16 12.40
CA TYR A 29 -7.43 -7.18 11.62
C TYR A 29 -8.81 -6.74 11.09
N SER A 30 -9.04 -5.43 10.98
CA SER A 30 -10.33 -4.86 10.61
C SER A 30 -10.74 -5.18 9.15
N THR A 31 -12.04 -5.31 8.94
CA THR A 31 -12.67 -5.33 7.61
C THR A 31 -13.14 -3.93 7.25
N PRO A 32 -12.94 -3.44 6.01
CA PRO A 32 -12.41 -4.15 4.84
C PRO A 32 -10.86 -4.15 4.73
N SER A 33 -10.16 -3.40 5.58
CA SER A 33 -8.72 -3.12 5.49
C SER A 33 -7.84 -4.36 5.34
N ARG A 34 -8.14 -5.48 6.02
CA ARG A 34 -7.36 -6.72 5.91
C ARG A 34 -7.34 -7.30 4.49
N HIS A 35 -8.46 -7.16 3.76
CA HIS A 35 -8.58 -7.63 2.38
C HIS A 35 -7.89 -6.67 1.41
N VAL A 36 -7.95 -5.37 1.70
CA VAL A 36 -7.21 -4.33 0.97
C VAL A 36 -5.70 -4.60 1.09
N LEU A 37 -5.18 -4.71 2.32
CA LEU A 37 -3.78 -5.00 2.60
C LEU A 37 -3.27 -6.25 1.87
N LEU A 38 -4.02 -7.36 1.97
CA LEU A 38 -3.64 -8.61 1.32
C LEU A 38 -3.56 -8.46 -0.19
N ARG A 39 -4.54 -7.78 -0.80
CA ARG A 39 -4.57 -7.55 -2.25
C ARG A 39 -3.42 -6.64 -2.69
N THR A 40 -3.18 -5.55 -1.96
CA THR A 40 -2.10 -4.62 -2.24
C THR A 40 -0.74 -5.28 -2.16
N LEU A 41 -0.45 -6.05 -1.09
CA LEU A 41 0.79 -6.80 -0.97
C LEU A 41 0.95 -7.85 -2.07
N ARG A 42 -0.11 -8.62 -2.36
CA ARG A 42 -0.08 -9.63 -3.43
C ARG A 42 0.19 -9.02 -4.79
N SER A 43 -0.48 -7.91 -5.13
CA SER A 43 -0.25 -7.21 -6.38
C SER A 43 1.20 -6.70 -6.44
N SER A 44 1.64 -6.05 -5.37
CA SER A 44 2.96 -5.42 -5.29
C SER A 44 4.11 -6.40 -5.46
N PHE A 45 4.06 -7.55 -4.81
CA PHE A 45 5.11 -8.57 -4.87
C PHE A 45 5.06 -9.41 -6.16
N ARG A 46 3.93 -9.42 -6.87
CA ARG A 46 3.80 -10.11 -8.16
C ARG A 46 4.18 -9.24 -9.34
N SER A 47 3.96 -7.93 -9.23
CA SER A 47 4.28 -6.96 -10.29
C SER A 47 5.70 -6.41 -10.18
N SER A 48 6.34 -6.47 -9.00
CA SER A 48 7.73 -6.04 -8.82
C SER A 48 8.69 -7.03 -9.45
N SER A 49 9.73 -6.53 -10.13
CA SER A 49 10.83 -7.37 -10.58
C SER A 49 11.68 -7.81 -9.37
N HIS A 50 12.38 -8.93 -9.49
CA HIS A 50 13.31 -9.37 -8.43
C HIS A 50 14.46 -8.38 -8.18
N HIS A 51 14.70 -7.45 -9.11
CA HIS A 51 15.70 -6.40 -8.97
C HIS A 51 15.25 -5.25 -8.07
N ASP A 52 13.94 -5.09 -7.88
CA ASP A 52 13.37 -4.01 -7.05
C ASP A 52 13.33 -4.38 -5.55
N PHE A 53 13.84 -5.56 -5.18
CA PHE A 53 13.86 -6.01 -3.80
C PHE A 53 15.02 -5.36 -3.04
N ASP A 54 14.69 -4.43 -2.15
CA ASP A 54 15.63 -3.78 -1.25
C ASP A 54 15.37 -4.21 0.21
N PRO A 55 16.24 -5.05 0.81
CA PRO A 55 16.10 -5.48 2.20
C PRO A 55 16.07 -4.34 3.22
N HIS A 56 16.78 -3.24 2.96
CA HIS A 56 16.81 -2.08 3.86
C HIS A 56 15.46 -1.38 3.86
N ARG A 57 14.85 -1.19 2.68
CA ARG A 57 13.48 -0.63 2.58
C ARG A 57 12.44 -1.51 3.27
N ILE A 58 12.57 -2.83 3.17
CA ILE A 58 11.70 -3.76 3.90
C ILE A 58 11.86 -3.58 5.41
N ALA A 59 13.09 -3.56 5.92
CA ALA A 59 13.36 -3.40 7.35
C ALA A 59 12.82 -2.07 7.91
N ASN A 60 13.04 -0.98 7.19
CA ASN A 60 12.49 0.34 7.53
C ASN A 60 10.96 0.33 7.55
N THR A 61 10.34 -0.32 6.56
CA THR A 61 8.88 -0.45 6.50
C THR A 61 8.34 -1.28 7.66
N LEU A 62 9.01 -2.37 8.05
CA LEU A 62 8.62 -3.14 9.23
C LEU A 62 8.71 -2.31 10.51
N ARG A 63 9.75 -1.50 10.67
CA ARG A 63 9.89 -0.58 11.82
C ARG A 63 8.79 0.49 11.81
N PHE A 64 8.46 1.03 10.64
CA PHE A 64 7.36 1.99 10.46
C PHE A 64 6.02 1.36 10.87
N LEU A 65 5.72 0.14 10.40
CA LEU A 65 4.51 -0.59 10.76
C LEU A 65 4.48 -0.96 12.25
N GLN A 66 5.62 -1.31 12.84
CA GLN A 66 5.68 -1.59 14.28
C GLN A 66 5.27 -0.35 15.09
N ARG A 67 5.83 0.83 14.78
CA ARG A 67 5.42 2.10 15.42
C ARG A 67 3.94 2.43 15.21
N ALA A 68 3.43 2.16 14.01
CA ALA A 68 2.02 2.36 13.67
C ALA A 68 1.07 1.40 14.43
N ALA A 69 1.58 0.25 14.90
CA ALA A 69 0.82 -0.69 15.74
C ALA A 69 0.91 -0.32 17.22
N ASP A 70 2.07 0.14 17.68
CA ASP A 70 2.34 0.43 19.10
C ASP A 70 1.60 1.67 19.60
N ALA A 71 1.43 2.68 18.74
CA ALA A 71 0.73 3.92 19.09
C ALA A 71 -0.18 4.41 17.95
N ALA A 72 -1.31 5.02 18.32
CA ALA A 72 -2.22 5.70 17.38
C ALA A 72 -1.66 7.07 16.90
N GLY A 73 -0.38 7.09 16.55
CA GLY A 73 0.37 8.27 16.13
C GLY A 73 0.20 8.62 14.65
N VAL A 74 1.17 9.36 14.11
CA VAL A 74 1.17 9.80 12.71
C VAL A 74 1.30 8.60 11.77
N GLU A 75 2.18 7.65 12.07
CA GLU A 75 2.38 6.43 11.26
C GLU A 75 1.09 5.62 11.18
N HIS A 76 0.36 5.47 12.29
CA HIS A 76 -0.95 4.81 12.30
C HIS A 76 -1.96 5.51 11.39
N LYS A 77 -2.06 6.84 11.48
CA LYS A 77 -2.95 7.64 10.62
C LYS A 77 -2.58 7.52 9.15
N ILE A 78 -1.29 7.51 8.82
CA ILE A 78 -0.79 7.30 7.46
C ILE A 78 -1.25 5.93 6.92
N VAL A 79 -1.02 4.85 7.67
CA VAL A 79 -1.43 3.50 7.23
C VAL A 79 -2.95 3.40 7.09
N LYS A 80 -3.70 3.97 8.03
CA LYS A 80 -5.17 4.01 7.96
C LYS A 80 -5.65 4.74 6.70
N ASN A 81 -5.10 5.92 6.41
CA ASN A 81 -5.46 6.68 5.21
C ASN A 81 -5.07 5.93 3.94
N LEU A 82 -3.91 5.28 3.92
CA LEU A 82 -3.48 4.43 2.81
C LEU A 82 -4.48 3.30 2.55
N MET A 83 -4.94 2.59 3.59
CA MET A 83 -5.95 1.54 3.43
C MET A 83 -7.27 2.09 2.90
N MET A 84 -7.68 3.28 3.32
CA MET A 84 -8.88 3.95 2.81
C MET A 84 -8.74 4.28 1.33
N VAL A 85 -7.65 4.94 0.92
CA VAL A 85 -7.41 5.29 -0.50
C VAL A 85 -7.39 4.02 -1.37
N ARG A 86 -6.63 2.99 -0.95
CA ARG A 86 -6.55 1.72 -1.69
C ARG A 86 -7.87 0.96 -1.73
N TYR A 87 -8.75 1.11 -0.75
CA TYR A 87 -10.10 0.55 -0.79
C TYR A 87 -10.94 1.20 -1.91
N TRP A 88 -10.94 2.53 -1.99
CA TRP A 88 -11.70 3.28 -3.01
C TRP A 88 -11.17 3.08 -4.44
N GLU A 89 -9.88 2.74 -4.58
CA GLU A 89 -9.28 2.43 -5.88
C GLU A 89 -9.64 1.05 -6.42
N GLN A 90 -10.24 0.17 -5.60
CA GLN A 90 -10.52 -1.19 -6.03
C GLN A 90 -11.52 -1.21 -7.20
N PRO A 91 -11.25 -2.00 -8.26
CA PRO A 91 -12.08 -1.99 -9.47
C PRO A 91 -13.57 -2.22 -9.20
N GLN A 92 -13.92 -3.09 -8.23
CA GLN A 92 -15.31 -3.33 -7.88
C GLN A 92 -15.98 -2.09 -7.26
N VAL A 93 -15.32 -1.41 -6.32
CA VAL A 93 -15.84 -0.17 -5.70
C VAL A 93 -15.99 0.93 -6.75
N ARG A 94 -15.02 1.04 -7.67
CA ARG A 94 -15.09 1.99 -8.79
C ARG A 94 -16.20 1.66 -9.78
N LYS A 95 -16.51 0.37 -10.01
CA LYS A 95 -17.61 -0.05 -10.88
C LYS A 95 -18.97 0.31 -10.26
N ASP A 96 -19.15 0.04 -8.97
CA ASP A 96 -20.38 0.36 -8.25
C ASP A 96 -20.63 1.88 -8.26
N LEU A 97 -19.58 2.67 -8.02
CA LEU A 97 -19.64 4.14 -8.15
C LEU A 97 -19.96 4.61 -9.58
N ARG A 98 -19.43 3.93 -10.61
CA ARG A 98 -19.73 4.27 -12.02
C ARG A 98 -21.17 3.92 -12.41
N LEU A 99 -21.74 2.85 -11.86
CA LEU A 99 -23.16 2.52 -12.07
C LEU A 99 -24.06 3.61 -11.48
N LEU A 100 -23.77 4.06 -10.26
CA LEU A 100 -24.46 5.20 -9.64
C LEU A 100 -24.26 6.50 -10.44
N LYS A 101 -23.10 6.70 -11.05
CA LYS A 101 -22.80 7.84 -11.92
C LYS A 101 -23.63 7.86 -13.21
N GLY A 102 -23.98 6.70 -13.76
CA GLY A 102 -24.89 6.59 -14.91
C GLY A 102 -26.28 7.19 -14.65
N LEU A 103 -26.62 7.42 -13.37
CA LEU A 103 -27.85 8.09 -12.93
C LEU A 103 -27.68 9.62 -12.79
N GLY A 104 -26.56 10.20 -13.23
CA GLY A 104 -26.34 11.65 -13.29
C GLY A 104 -25.80 12.31 -12.02
N ILE A 105 -25.36 11.53 -11.03
CA ILE A 105 -25.14 12.04 -9.66
C ILE A 105 -23.88 12.89 -9.49
N ASP A 106 -22.73 12.62 -10.13
CA ASP A 106 -21.62 13.60 -10.07
C ASP A 106 -20.43 13.32 -11.01
N GLN A 107 -20.23 14.14 -12.04
CA GLN A 107 -19.08 14.05 -12.96
C GLN A 107 -17.88 14.86 -12.44
N ARG A 108 -18.09 15.98 -11.72
CA ARG A 108 -17.03 16.89 -11.26
C ARG A 108 -16.26 16.29 -10.08
N GLU A 109 -16.94 15.64 -9.14
CA GLU A 109 -16.28 14.93 -8.05
C GLU A 109 -15.31 13.84 -8.54
N SER A 110 -15.61 13.21 -9.68
CA SER A 110 -14.78 12.13 -10.23
C SER A 110 -13.39 12.61 -10.66
N ASN A 111 -13.28 13.82 -11.22
CA ASN A 111 -11.99 14.38 -11.64
C ASN A 111 -11.19 14.84 -10.41
N LEU A 112 -11.85 15.53 -9.48
CA LEU A 112 -11.22 15.96 -8.22
C LEU A 112 -10.65 14.78 -7.42
N ARG A 113 -11.37 13.65 -7.34
CA ARG A 113 -10.88 12.43 -6.67
C ARG A 113 -9.67 11.82 -7.38
N ARG A 114 -9.64 11.86 -8.72
CA ARG A 114 -8.48 11.36 -9.48
C ARG A 114 -7.25 12.22 -9.18
N ASP A 115 -7.39 13.53 -9.27
CA ASP A 115 -6.28 14.46 -9.04
C ASP A 115 -5.78 14.36 -7.59
N ALA A 116 -6.69 14.23 -6.61
CA ALA A 116 -6.34 13.98 -5.22
C ALA A 116 -5.59 12.66 -5.01
N ASN A 117 -6.00 11.59 -5.69
CA ASN A 117 -5.30 10.30 -5.62
C ASN A 117 -3.91 10.38 -6.27
N GLU A 118 -3.75 11.12 -7.37
CA GLU A 118 -2.45 11.35 -8.00
C GLU A 118 -1.51 12.09 -7.03
N GLN A 119 -1.97 13.17 -6.41
CA GLN A 119 -1.20 13.90 -5.38
C GLN A 119 -0.87 13.04 -4.16
N PHE A 120 -1.81 12.20 -3.73
CA PHE A 120 -1.59 11.24 -2.65
C PHE A 120 -0.47 10.26 -3.02
N ASN A 121 -0.49 9.70 -4.22
CA ASN A 121 0.52 8.75 -4.70
C ASN A 121 1.91 9.41 -4.83
N LEU A 122 1.98 10.67 -5.29
CA LEU A 122 3.24 11.43 -5.31
C LEU A 122 3.78 11.65 -3.91
N THR A 123 2.93 12.04 -2.96
CA THR A 123 3.34 12.27 -1.58
C THR A 123 3.78 10.97 -0.91
N LEU A 124 3.10 9.85 -1.18
CA LEU A 124 3.49 8.53 -0.71
C LEU A 124 4.86 8.11 -1.26
N MET A 125 5.13 8.41 -2.53
CA MET A 125 6.44 8.16 -3.14
C MET A 125 7.53 8.99 -2.46
N LEU A 126 7.33 10.29 -2.23
CA LEU A 126 8.29 11.12 -1.50
C LEU A 126 8.50 10.67 -0.04
N LEU A 127 7.43 10.22 0.62
CA LEU A 127 7.52 9.61 1.96
C LEU A 127 8.38 8.34 1.94
N ASN A 128 8.18 7.48 0.93
CA ASN A 128 8.99 6.28 0.76
C ASN A 128 10.46 6.61 0.53
N GLU A 129 10.77 7.60 -0.30
CA GLU A 129 12.16 8.02 -0.55
C GLU A 129 12.80 8.63 0.71
N SER A 130 12.10 9.54 1.39
CA SER A 130 12.63 10.20 2.60
C SER A 130 12.88 9.26 3.77
N LEU A 131 12.00 8.27 4.00
CA LEU A 131 12.13 7.31 5.09
C LEU A 131 12.85 6.01 4.67
N GLY A 132 13.18 5.88 3.38
CA GLY A 132 13.66 4.63 2.79
C GLY A 132 12.68 3.49 3.09
N THR A 133 11.38 3.68 2.85
CA THR A 133 10.33 2.67 3.02
C THR A 133 9.77 2.23 1.66
N CYS A 134 8.89 1.23 1.66
CA CYS A 134 8.26 0.69 0.46
C CYS A 134 6.74 0.51 0.64
N LEU A 135 6.09 1.50 1.26
CA LEU A 135 4.63 1.53 1.41
C LEU A 135 3.98 1.62 0.02
N LYS A 136 2.93 0.84 -0.19
CA LYS A 136 2.20 0.78 -1.46
C LYS A 136 0.72 0.82 -1.22
#